data_AF-A0AB34FUX2-F1
#
_entry.id   AF-A0AB34FUX2-F1
#
_cell.length_a   1.000
_cell.length_b   1.000
_cell.length_c   1.000
_cell.angle_alpha   90.00
_cell.angle_beta   90.00
_cell.angle_gamma   90.00
#
_symmetry.space_group_name_H-M   'P 1'
#
loop_
_entity.id
_entity.type
_entity.pdbx_description
1 polymer ?
#
loop_
_entity_poly.entity_id
_entity_poly.type
_entity_poly.pdbx_seq_one_letter_code
_entity_poly.pdbx_strand_id
1 'polypeptide(L)'
;MGAAGLHHETMTAGMDIIHAYRHLYRGLLRAVQFSSPARYVARDQLRAAFRETGAAWDAEGAKRTLWFVQAAARERGLEHRVLKNLLRVRLLRAREGANWRRRLHESKQRNDMKAEQETAFEHYDMTVAMLNKSMGLRLR
;
A
#
# COMPACT_ATOMS: atom_id res chain seq x y z
N MET A 1 26.29 19.56 -25.44
CA MET A 1 26.43 19.23 -24.00
C MET A 1 25.11 18.68 -23.44
N GLY A 2 24.52 17.62 -24.01
CA GLY A 2 23.16 17.18 -23.65
C GLY A 2 23.03 15.74 -23.11
N ALA A 3 23.93 14.82 -23.47
CA ALA A 3 23.79 13.41 -23.10
C ALA A 3 24.27 13.09 -21.67
N ALA A 4 25.36 13.71 -21.20
CA ALA A 4 25.92 13.44 -19.87
C ALA A 4 25.01 13.89 -18.71
N GLY A 5 24.24 14.98 -18.89
CA GLY A 5 23.27 15.46 -17.89
C GLY A 5 22.10 14.50 -17.70
N LEU A 6 21.58 13.94 -18.80
CA LEU A 6 20.45 13.00 -18.77
C LEU A 6 20.83 11.66 -18.12
N HIS A 7 22.06 11.18 -18.35
CA HIS A 7 22.55 9.96 -17.69
C HIS A 7 22.74 10.16 -16.18
N HIS A 8 23.20 11.34 -15.74
CA HIS A 8 23.38 11.62 -14.32
C HIS A 8 22.03 11.78 -13.59
N GLU A 9 21.06 12.45 -14.20
CA GLU A 9 19.71 12.64 -13.66
C GLU A 9 18.91 11.33 -13.58
N THR A 10 19.05 10.45 -14.57
CA THR A 10 18.40 9.12 -14.53
C THR A 10 19.03 8.18 -13.49
N MET A 11 20.36 8.23 -13.31
CA MET A 11 21.05 7.44 -12.28
C MET A 11 20.71 7.90 -10.86
N THR A 12 20.67 9.21 -10.62
CA THR A 12 20.29 9.79 -9.32
C THR A 12 18.84 9.49 -8.96
N ALA A 13 17.92 9.65 -9.91
CA ALA A 13 16.51 9.26 -9.73
C ALA A 13 16.36 7.76 -9.40
N GLY A 14 17.14 6.89 -10.04
CA GLY A 14 17.15 5.45 -9.74
C GLY A 14 17.61 5.14 -8.31
N MET A 15 18.64 5.83 -7.82
CA MET A 15 19.14 5.69 -6.44
C MET A 15 18.11 6.18 -5.41
N ASP A 16 17.43 7.29 -5.68
CA ASP A 16 16.39 7.84 -4.81
C ASP A 16 15.19 6.90 -4.66
N ILE A 17 14.77 6.27 -5.75
CA ILE A 17 13.71 5.25 -5.74
C ILE A 17 14.11 4.07 -4.83
N ILE A 18 15.35 3.58 -4.97
CA ILE A 18 15.86 2.46 -4.17
C ILE A 18 15.91 2.85 -2.68
N HIS A 19 16.38 4.05 -2.37
CA HIS A 19 16.44 4.55 -1.00
C HIS A 19 15.05 4.69 -0.40
N ALA A 20 14.11 5.31 -1.11
CA ALA A 20 12.73 5.45 -0.66
C ALA A 20 12.08 4.09 -0.38
N TYR A 21 12.23 3.12 -1.30
CA TYR A 21 11.76 1.75 -1.10
C TYR A 21 12.33 1.14 0.19
N ARG A 22 13.65 1.25 0.41
CA ARG A 22 14.31 0.69 1.60
C ARG A 22 13.84 1.36 2.89
N HIS A 23 13.68 2.68 2.90
CA HIS A 23 13.22 3.42 4.06
C HIS A 23 11.77 3.10 4.40
N LEU A 24 10.88 3.08 3.40
CA LEU A 24 9.48 2.69 3.56
C LEU A 24 9.36 1.25 4.04
N TYR A 25 10.13 0.33 3.46
CA TYR A 25 10.10 -1.08 3.88
C TYR A 25 10.50 -1.26 5.35
N ARG A 26 11.62 -0.65 5.77
CA ARG A 26 12.07 -0.71 7.17
C ARG A 26 11.07 -0.02 8.11
N GLY A 27 10.51 1.11 7.69
CA GLY A 27 9.46 1.81 8.42
C GLY A 27 8.24 0.94 8.63
N LEU A 28 7.72 0.30 7.58
CA LEU A 28 6.56 -0.57 7.64
C LEU A 28 6.78 -1.75 8.57
N LEU A 29 7.97 -2.39 8.50
CA LEU A 29 8.32 -3.49 9.40
C LEU A 29 8.28 -3.07 10.88
N ARG A 30 8.80 -1.89 11.20
CA ARG A 30 8.75 -1.32 12.57
C ARG A 30 7.31 -0.98 12.96
N ALA A 31 6.53 -0.37 12.06
CA ALA A 31 5.15 0.03 12.31
C ALA A 31 4.23 -1.15 12.63
N VAL A 32 4.46 -2.29 11.99
CA VAL A 32 3.73 -3.54 12.27
C VAL A 32 4.42 -4.40 13.34
N GLN A 33 5.48 -3.90 13.99
CA GLN A 33 6.28 -4.62 14.99
C GLN A 33 6.72 -6.01 14.51
N PHE A 34 7.07 -6.13 13.23
CA PHE A 34 7.47 -7.38 12.60
C PHE A 34 6.43 -8.52 12.76
N SER A 35 5.16 -8.20 13.00
CA SER A 35 4.11 -9.19 13.25
C SER A 35 3.70 -9.96 11.99
N SER A 36 3.38 -11.24 12.16
CA SER A 36 2.70 -12.04 11.14
C SER A 36 1.18 -11.93 11.30
N PRO A 37 0.40 -11.87 10.21
CA PRO A 37 0.82 -11.84 8.80
C PRO A 37 1.13 -10.42 8.26
N ALA A 38 0.95 -9.38 9.06
CA ALA A 38 0.98 -7.97 8.63
C ALA A 38 2.29 -7.57 7.92
N ARG A 39 3.45 -8.07 8.36
CA ARG A 39 4.75 -7.82 7.71
C ARG A 39 4.81 -8.28 6.26
N TYR A 40 4.16 -9.41 5.94
CA TYR A 40 4.14 -9.96 4.59
C TYR A 40 3.19 -9.16 3.71
N VAL A 41 2.00 -8.83 4.23
CA VAL A 41 1.02 -7.99 3.53
C VAL A 41 1.62 -6.62 3.20
N ALA A 42 2.28 -5.97 4.17
CA ALA A 42 2.92 -4.67 3.98
C ALA A 42 4.06 -4.74 2.94
N ARG A 43 4.90 -5.79 2.99
CA ARG A 43 5.96 -6.01 2.01
C ARG A 43 5.41 -6.17 0.61
N ASP A 44 4.40 -7.02 0.45
CA ASP A 44 3.87 -7.39 -0.86
C ASP A 44 3.12 -6.21 -1.48
N GLN A 45 2.41 -5.42 -0.66
CA GLN A 45 1.80 -4.16 -1.07
C GLN A 45 2.84 -3.13 -1.52
N LEU A 46 3.91 -2.94 -0.75
CA LEU A 46 5.00 -2.03 -1.12
C LEU A 46 5.67 -2.46 -2.43
N ARG A 47 5.94 -3.75 -2.60
CA ARG A 47 6.52 -4.29 -3.84
C ARG A 47 5.61 -4.08 -5.04
N ALA A 48 4.30 -4.28 -4.89
CA ALA A 48 3.34 -4.03 -5.95
C ALA A 48 3.35 -2.55 -6.36
N ALA A 49 3.33 -1.63 -5.38
CA ALA A 49 3.35 -0.20 -5.64
C ALA A 49 4.62 0.27 -6.39
N PHE A 50 5.79 -0.26 -6.05
CA PHE A 50 7.06 0.12 -6.70
C PHE A 50 7.32 -0.59 -8.03
N ARG A 51 6.54 -1.64 -8.37
CA ARG A 51 6.66 -2.38 -9.64
C ARG A 51 5.61 -1.97 -10.66
N GLU A 52 4.68 -1.10 -10.31
CA GLU A 52 3.66 -0.65 -11.22
C GLU A 52 4.29 0.08 -12.41
N THR A 53 4.06 -0.46 -13.59
CA THR A 53 4.57 0.07 -14.86
C THR A 53 3.86 1.37 -15.20
N GLY A 54 4.62 2.40 -15.57
CA GLY A 54 4.06 3.69 -16.02
C GLY A 54 3.72 4.67 -14.89
N ALA A 55 3.94 4.30 -13.63
CA ALA A 55 3.81 5.25 -12.52
C ALA A 55 4.98 6.24 -12.52
N ALA A 56 4.69 7.55 -12.62
CA ALA A 56 5.69 8.59 -12.48
C ALA A 56 6.25 8.62 -11.05
N TRP A 57 7.56 8.81 -10.92
CA TRP A 57 8.21 8.94 -9.62
C TRP A 57 7.75 10.21 -8.91
N ASP A 58 7.28 10.05 -7.67
CA ASP A 58 6.80 11.15 -6.81
C ASP A 58 7.56 11.14 -5.49
N ALA A 59 8.68 11.86 -5.48
CA ALA A 59 9.59 11.93 -4.34
C ALA A 59 8.90 12.52 -3.09
N GLU A 60 8.08 13.56 -3.26
CA GLU A 60 7.43 14.23 -2.13
C GLU A 60 6.32 13.36 -1.55
N GLY A 61 5.55 12.67 -2.39
CA GLY A 61 4.58 11.67 -1.93
C GLY A 61 5.25 10.51 -1.18
N ALA A 62 6.40 10.03 -1.66
CA ALA A 62 7.19 9.01 -0.96
C ALA A 62 7.67 9.49 0.41
N LYS A 63 8.16 10.73 0.50
CA LYS A 63 8.61 11.37 1.75
C LYS A 63 7.48 11.53 2.77
N ARG A 64 6.32 12.07 2.35
CA ARG A 64 5.13 12.19 3.23
C ARG A 64 4.64 10.82 3.71
N THR A 65 4.64 9.83 2.82
CA THR A 65 4.29 8.45 3.17
C THR A 65 5.28 7.86 4.17
N LEU A 66 6.57 8.17 4.05
CA LEU A 66 7.58 7.74 5.02
C LEU A 66 7.33 8.36 6.40
N TRP A 67 7.01 9.65 6.48
CA TRP A 67 6.64 10.30 7.75
C TRP A 67 5.40 9.67 8.40
N PHE A 68 4.36 9.41 7.60
CA PHE A 68 3.17 8.70 8.08
C PHE A 68 3.53 7.33 8.68
N VAL A 69 4.36 6.54 7.98
CA VAL A 69 4.79 5.22 8.45
C VAL A 69 5.66 5.32 9.71
N GLN A 70 6.53 6.34 9.80
CA GLN A 70 7.34 6.58 10.99
C GLN A 70 6.47 6.96 12.20
N ALA A 71 5.44 7.79 12.01
CA ALA A 71 4.47 8.11 13.05
C ALA A 71 3.72 6.86 13.52
N ALA A 72 3.25 6.02 12.58
CA ALA A 72 2.60 4.75 12.87
C ALA A 72 3.49 3.74 13.65
N ALA A 73 4.82 3.87 13.53
CA ALA A 73 5.78 3.06 14.27
C ALA A 73 6.14 3.63 15.65
N ARG A 74 6.07 4.95 15.81
CA ARG A 74 6.47 5.63 17.03
C ARG A 74 5.43 5.49 18.14
N GLU A 75 4.15 5.57 17.80
CA GLU A 75 3.06 5.57 18.78
C GLU A 75 1.80 4.86 18.26
N ARG A 76 0.93 4.43 19.17
CA ARG A 76 -0.38 3.82 18.82
C ARG A 76 -1.43 4.89 18.49
N GLY A 77 -1.05 5.86 17.66
CA GLY A 77 -1.85 7.01 17.24
C GLY A 77 -2.85 6.70 16.13
N LEU A 78 -3.28 7.74 15.41
CA LEU A 78 -4.20 7.61 14.29
C LEU A 78 -3.54 6.88 13.12
N GLU A 79 -2.30 7.21 12.78
CA GLU A 79 -1.52 6.62 11.69
C GLU A 79 -1.34 5.12 11.91
N HIS A 80 -1.08 4.70 13.15
CA HIS A 80 -1.01 3.29 13.51
C HIS A 80 -2.34 2.56 13.28
N ARG A 81 -3.45 3.16 13.72
CA ARG A 81 -4.79 2.58 13.56
C ARG A 81 -5.19 2.50 12.08
N VAL A 82 -4.91 3.55 11.31
CA VAL A 82 -5.15 3.60 9.87
C VAL A 82 -4.32 2.52 9.17
N LEU A 83 -3.00 2.48 9.38
CA LEU A 83 -2.13 1.48 8.76
C LEU A 83 -2.58 0.05 9.10
N LYS A 84 -2.91 -0.20 10.37
CA LYS A 84 -3.42 -1.51 10.82
C LYS A 84 -4.72 -1.89 10.10
N ASN A 85 -5.64 -0.94 9.92
CA ASN A 85 -6.89 -1.18 9.22
C ASN A 85 -6.64 -1.49 7.73
N LEU A 86 -5.81 -0.69 7.05
CA LEU A 86 -5.44 -0.91 5.65
C LEU A 86 -4.88 -2.33 5.42
N LEU A 87 -3.92 -2.74 6.26
CA LEU A 87 -3.32 -4.07 6.17
C LEU A 87 -4.32 -5.19 6.49
N ARG A 88 -5.27 -4.96 7.41
CA ARG A 88 -6.33 -5.91 7.73
C ARG A 88 -7.27 -6.10 6.54
N VAL A 89 -7.76 -5.01 5.94
CA VAL A 89 -8.65 -5.08 4.77
C VAL A 89 -7.95 -5.75 3.60
N ARG A 90 -6.67 -5.40 3.36
CA ARG A 90 -5.87 -6.02 2.31
C ARG A 90 -5.71 -7.53 2.50
N LEU A 91 -5.46 -7.98 3.72
CA LEU A 91 -5.37 -9.40 4.06
C LEU A 91 -6.70 -10.13 3.80
N LEU A 92 -7.83 -9.54 4.17
CA LEU A 92 -9.15 -10.12 3.96
C LEU A 92 -9.44 -10.28 2.47
N ARG A 93 -9.24 -9.22 1.68
CA ARG A 93 -9.38 -9.27 0.20
C ARG A 93 -8.48 -10.34 -0.43
N ALA A 94 -7.24 -10.49 0.04
CA ALA A 94 -6.33 -11.51 -0.48
C ALA A 94 -6.81 -12.94 -0.15
N ARG A 95 -7.41 -13.16 1.03
CA ARG A 95 -7.97 -14.46 1.43
C ARG A 95 -9.23 -14.83 0.65
N GLU A 96 -10.08 -13.85 0.37
CA GLU A 96 -11.23 -14.01 -0.53
C GLU A 96 -10.76 -14.35 -1.95
N GLY A 97 -9.66 -13.72 -2.39
CA GLY A 97 -8.88 -14.03 -3.60
C GLY A 97 -8.49 -15.49 -3.77
N ALA A 98 -7.82 -16.02 -2.75
CA ALA A 98 -7.10 -17.29 -2.82
C ALA A 98 -8.00 -18.54 -2.72
N ASN A 99 -9.18 -18.44 -2.12
CA ASN A 99 -10.07 -19.58 -1.89
C ASN A 99 -10.95 -19.89 -3.10
N TRP A 100 -10.33 -20.26 -4.22
CA TRP A 100 -11.03 -20.62 -5.47
C TRP A 100 -12.10 -21.72 -5.26
N ARG A 101 -11.84 -22.71 -4.38
CA ARG A 101 -12.83 -23.75 -4.06
C ARG A 101 -14.07 -23.17 -3.39
N ARG A 102 -13.90 -22.23 -2.45
CA ARG A 102 -15.03 -21.58 -1.78
C ARG A 102 -15.85 -20.75 -2.76
N ARG A 103 -15.19 -20.00 -3.65
CA ARG A 103 -15.87 -19.26 -4.74
C ARG A 103 -16.67 -20.17 -5.66
N LEU A 104 -16.16 -21.36 -5.96
CA LEU A 104 -16.84 -22.35 -6.81
C LEU A 104 -18.08 -22.95 -6.13
N HIS A 105 -18.09 -23.02 -4.79
CA HIS A 105 -19.25 -23.43 -4.01
C HIS A 105 -20.24 -22.27 -3.81
N GLU A 106 -19.76 -21.06 -3.57
CA GLU A 106 -20.57 -19.84 -3.46
C GLU A 106 -21.22 -19.46 -4.79
N SER A 107 -20.60 -19.70 -5.95
CA SER A 107 -21.24 -19.43 -7.25
C SER A 107 -22.46 -20.31 -7.53
N LYS A 108 -22.62 -21.42 -6.79
CA LYS A 108 -23.80 -22.29 -6.84
C LYS A 108 -24.90 -21.85 -5.87
N GLN A 109 -24.62 -20.91 -4.97
CA GLN A 109 -25.59 -20.37 -4.00
C GLN A 109 -25.85 -18.89 -4.29
N ARG A 110 -27.12 -18.45 -4.24
CA ARG A 110 -27.40 -17.00 -4.23
C ARG A 110 -26.84 -16.42 -2.93
N ASN A 111 -25.85 -15.53 -3.04
CA ASN A 111 -25.34 -14.77 -1.91
C ASN A 111 -25.86 -13.32 -2.03
N ASP A 112 -26.97 -13.05 -1.34
CA ASP A 112 -27.64 -11.75 -1.38
C ASP A 112 -26.77 -10.61 -0.82
N MET A 113 -25.75 -10.92 -0.01
CA MET A 113 -24.82 -9.93 0.56
C MET A 113 -23.67 -9.54 -0.38
N LYS A 114 -23.53 -10.19 -1.55
CA LYS A 114 -22.36 -9.96 -2.41
C LYS A 114 -22.33 -8.53 -2.97
N ALA A 115 -23.48 -8.01 -3.40
CA ALA A 115 -23.59 -6.64 -3.91
C ALA A 115 -23.26 -5.61 -2.83
N GLU A 116 -23.74 -5.82 -1.61
CA GLU A 116 -23.45 -4.94 -0.47
C GLU A 116 -21.95 -4.93 -0.11
N GLN A 117 -21.28 -6.08 -0.18
CA GLN A 117 -19.83 -6.19 0.05
C GLN A 117 -19.03 -5.44 -1.03
N GLU A 118 -19.44 -5.54 -2.30
CA GLU A 118 -18.83 -4.81 -3.41
C GLU A 118 -18.97 -3.29 -3.19
N THR A 119 -20.17 -2.80 -2.88
CA THR A 119 -20.41 -1.37 -2.56
C THR A 119 -19.62 -0.90 -1.34
N ALA A 120 -19.51 -1.72 -0.28
CA ALA A 120 -18.71 -1.38 0.89
C ALA A 120 -17.22 -1.23 0.56
N PHE A 121 -16.70 -2.08 -0.35
CA PHE A 121 -15.33 -1.99 -0.81
C PHE A 121 -15.09 -0.78 -1.71
N GLU A 122 -16.05 -0.39 -2.55
CA GLU A 122 -15.99 0.84 -3.33
C GLU A 122 -15.89 2.07 -2.42
N HIS A 123 -16.76 2.18 -1.39
CA HIS A 123 -16.71 3.27 -0.43
C HIS A 123 -15.39 3.32 0.34
N TYR A 124 -14.86 2.15 0.71
CA TYR A 124 -13.54 2.06 1.33
C TYR A 124 -12.43 2.58 0.39
N ASP A 125 -12.42 2.14 -0.87
CA ASP A 125 -11.40 2.55 -1.84
C ASP A 125 -11.48 4.05 -2.15
N MET A 126 -12.70 4.62 -2.24
CA MET A 126 -12.92 6.06 -2.32
C MET A 126 -12.36 6.81 -1.11
N THR A 127 -12.57 6.28 0.09
CA THR A 127 -12.07 6.88 1.34
C THR A 127 -10.53 6.89 1.37
N VAL A 128 -9.89 5.79 0.97
CA VAL A 128 -8.42 5.71 0.85
C VAL A 128 -7.91 6.69 -0.21
N ALA A 129 -8.59 6.83 -1.34
CA ALA A 129 -8.25 7.81 -2.37
C ALA A 129 -8.33 9.25 -1.84
N MET A 130 -9.36 9.59 -1.08
CA MET A 130 -9.52 10.90 -0.46
C MET A 130 -8.47 11.18 0.62
N LEU A 131 -8.11 10.18 1.42
CA LEU A 131 -7.01 10.28 2.39
C LEU A 131 -5.68 10.57 1.67
N ASN A 132 -5.39 9.83 0.60
CA ASN A 132 -4.20 10.07 -0.22
C ASN A 132 -4.18 11.46 -0.82
N LYS A 133 -5.32 11.92 -1.36
CA LYS A 133 -5.43 13.25 -1.97
C LYS A 133 -5.23 14.37 -0.95
N SER A 134 -5.85 14.28 0.22
CA SER A 134 -5.80 15.32 1.26
C SER A 134 -4.44 15.42 1.94
N MET A 135 -3.79 14.29 2.21
CA MET A 135 -2.50 14.25 2.91
C MET A 135 -1.30 14.11 1.95
N GLY A 136 -1.54 14.03 0.64
CA GLY A 136 -0.52 13.78 -0.37
C GLY A 136 0.22 12.45 -0.18
N LEU A 137 -0.45 11.45 0.38
CA LEU A 137 0.12 10.13 0.65
C LEU A 137 -0.01 9.21 -0.57
N ARG A 138 0.78 8.15 -0.57
CA ARG A 138 0.75 7.07 -1.56
C ARG A 138 0.38 5.74 -0.91
N LEU A 139 -0.65 5.74 -0.07
CA LEU A 139 -1.22 4.52 0.50
C LEU A 139 -2.01 3.77 -0.58
N ARG A 140 -2.01 2.45 -0.54
CA ARG A 140 -2.78 1.60 -1.46
C ARG A 140 -3.35 0.44 -0.69
#